data_AF-A0A970XQZ5-F1
#
_entry.id   AF-A0A970XQZ5-F1
#
_cell.length_a   1.000
_cell.length_b   1.000
_cell.length_c   1.000
_cell.angle_alpha   90.00
_cell.angle_beta   90.00
_cell.angle_gamma   90.00
#
_symmetry.space_group_name_H-M   'P 1'
#
loop_
_entity.id
_entity.type
_entity.pdbx_description
1 polymer ?
#
loop_
_entity_poly.entity_id
_entity_poly.type
_entity_poly.pdbx_seq_one_letter_code
_entity_poly.pdbx_strand_id
1 'polypeptide(L)' 'MDENITPALEDYLEVILQLSEENGRAKISDIARRLNIAKPSVTQAVNNLR' A
#
# COMPACT_ATOMS: atom_id res chain seq x y z
N MET A 1 17.05 13.31 -0.33
CA MET A 1 16.11 12.29 -0.85
C MET A 1 16.27 11.12 0.09
N ASP A 2 15.21 10.73 0.79
CA ASP A 2 15.28 9.76 1.88
C ASP A 2 15.84 8.42 1.37
N GLU A 3 17.10 8.13 1.70
CA GLU A 3 17.90 7.02 1.16
C GLU A 3 17.46 5.62 1.61
N ASN A 4 16.26 5.45 2.19
CA ASN A 4 15.84 4.17 2.78
C ASN A 4 14.42 3.70 2.41
N ILE A 5 13.70 4.40 1.54
CA ILE A 5 12.42 3.89 1.04
C ILE A 5 12.67 3.18 -0.29
N THR A 6 12.26 1.91 -0.36
CA THR A 6 12.32 1.15 -1.62
C THR A 6 11.19 1.61 -2.54
N PRO A 7 11.36 1.59 -3.88
CA PRO A 7 10.29 1.97 -4.82
C PRO A 7 8.97 1.22 -4.55
N ALA A 8 9.06 -0.07 -4.22
CA ALA A 8 7.90 -0.87 -3.86
C ALA A 8 7.16 -0.33 -2.63
N LEU A 9 7.88 0.20 -1.62
CA LEU A 9 7.28 0.79 -0.44
C LEU A 9 6.61 2.14 -0.76
N GLU A 10 7.19 2.95 -1.66
CA GLU A 10 6.55 4.18 -2.14
C GLU A 10 5.21 3.87 -2.82
N ASP A 11 5.18 2.87 -3.71
CA ASP A 11 3.94 2.45 -4.38
C ASP A 11 2.82 2.08 -3.37
N TYR A 12 3.18 1.39 -2.27
CA TYR A 12 2.21 1.06 -1.23
C TYR A 12 1.69 2.30 -0.51
N LEU A 13 2.56 3.24 -0.14
CA LEU A 13 2.17 4.46 0.57
C LEU A 13 1.29 5.34 -0.30
N GLU A 14 1.64 5.47 -1.58
CA GLU A 14 0.90 6.28 -2.55
C GLU A 14 -0.50 5.71 -2.79
N VAL A 15 -0.63 4.38 -2.95
CA VAL A 15 -1.93 3.71 -3.10
C VAL A 15 -2.77 3.79 -1.82
N ILE A 16 -2.17 3.66 -0.63
CA ILE A 16 -2.89 3.78 0.64
C ILE A 16 -3.42 5.21 0.82
N LEU A 17 -2.60 6.22 0.52
CA LEU A 17 -2.99 7.62 0.59
C LEU A 17 -4.15 7.89 -0.38
N GLN A 18 -3.99 7.52 -1.65
CA GLN A 18 -5.00 7.72 -2.68
C GLN A 18 -6.35 7.08 -2.31
N LEU A 19 -6.34 5.82 -1.84
CA LEU A 19 -7.57 5.15 -1.40
C LEU A 19 -8.20 5.80 -0.17
N SER A 20 -7.38 6.34 0.73
CA SER A 20 -7.84 7.04 1.93
C SER A 20 -8.48 8.38 1.59
N GLU A 21 -7.93 9.13 0.64
CA GLU A 21 -8.51 10.37 0.12
C GLU A 21 -9.81 10.11 -0.66
N GLU A 22 -9.84 9.06 -1.50
CA GLU A 22 -11.02 8.72 -2.32
C GLU A 22 -12.18 8.15 -1.50
N ASN A 23 -11.91 7.27 -0.52
CA ASN A 23 -12.93 6.45 0.13
C ASN A 23 -13.01 6.64 1.66
N GLY A 24 -12.17 7.51 2.23
CA GLY A 24 -11.99 7.65 3.68
C GLY A 24 -11.32 6.46 4.36
N ARG A 25 -10.89 5.44 3.60
CA ARG A 25 -10.20 4.24 4.10
C ARG A 25 -9.51 3.48 2.97
N ALA A 26 -8.37 2.86 3.26
CA ALA A 26 -7.71 1.90 2.37
C ALA A 26 -8.00 0.45 2.81
N LYS A 27 -8.76 -0.31 2.01
CA LYS A 27 -8.99 -1.74 2.26
C LYS A 27 -7.92 -2.59 1.58
N ILE A 28 -7.50 -3.68 2.23
CA ILE A 28 -6.53 -4.65 1.68
C ILE A 28 -6.92 -5.15 0.28
N SER A 29 -8.21 -5.39 0.04
CA SER A 29 -8.71 -5.82 -1.28
C SER A 29 -8.53 -4.79 -2.38
N ASP A 30 -8.64 -3.51 -2.02
CA ASP A 30 -8.53 -2.40 -2.98
C ASP A 30 -7.07 -2.11 -3.29
N ILE A 31 -6.20 -2.16 -2.28
CA ILE A 31 -4.73 -2.07 -2.44
C ILE A 31 -4.23 -3.20 -3.34
N ALA A 32 -4.64 -4.45 -3.07
CA ALA A 32 -4.26 -5.63 -3.86
C ALA A 32 -4.65 -5.48 -5.33
N ARG A 33 -5.84 -4.94 -5.59
CA ARG A 33 -6.35 -4.69 -6.94
C ARG A 33 -5.59 -3.56 -7.63
N ARG A 34 -5.25 -2.48 -6.93
CA ARG A 34 -4.56 -1.30 -7.51
C ARG A 34 -3.10 -1.60 -7.85
N LEU A 35 -2.43 -2.38 -6.99
CA LEU A 35 -1.04 -2.82 -7.19
C LEU A 35 -0.92 -4.13 -7.99
N ASN A 36 -2.04 -4.75 -8.37
CA ASN A 36 -2.09 -6.03 -9.09
C ASN A 36 -1.29 -7.17 -8.42
N ILE A 37 -1.48 -7.34 -7.12
CA ILE A 37 -0.81 -8.34 -6.30
C ILE A 37 -1.80 -9.13 -5.43
N ALA A 38 -1.32 -10.21 -4.81
CA ALA A 38 -2.16 -11.03 -3.94
C ALA A 38 -2.44 -10.32 -2.60
N LYS A 39 -3.67 -10.49 -2.06
CA LYS A 39 -4.05 -9.95 -0.75
C LYS A 39 -3.10 -10.36 0.40
N PRO A 40 -2.58 -11.61 0.48
CA PRO A 40 -1.59 -11.97 1.50
C PRO A 40 -0.31 -11.13 1.43
N SER A 41 0.15 -10.76 0.23
CA SER A 41 1.32 -9.89 0.03
C SER A 41 1.07 -8.50 0.61
N VAL A 42 -0.12 -7.94 0.39
CA VAL A 42 -0.52 -6.66 0.98
C VAL A 42 -0.57 -6.75 2.50
N THR A 43 -1.17 -7.80 3.07
CA THR A 43 -1.21 -8.00 4.52
C THR A 43 0.19 -8.06 5.12
N GLN A 44 1.11 -8.78 4.48
CA GLN A 44 2.50 -8.86 4.91
C GLN A 44 3.19 -7.49 4.83
N ALA A 45 3.04 -6.77 3.72
CA ALA A 45 3.61 -5.43 3.55
C ALA A 45 3.11 -4.46 4.62
N VAL A 46 1.79 -4.38 4.83
CA VAL A 46 1.18 -3.49 5.84
C VAL A 46 1.59 -3.87 7.26
N ASN A 47 1.75 -5.17 7.57
CA ASN A 47 2.26 -5.60 8.87
C ASN A 47 3.71 -5.16 9.11
N ASN A 48 4.51 -5.04 8.06
CA ASN A 48 5.90 -4.55 8.14
C ASN A 48 6.00 -3.02 8.26
N LEU A 49 4.89 -2.28 8.10
CA LEU A 49 4.82 -0.82 8.31
C LEU A 49 4.57 -0.43 9.77
N ARG A 50 4.38 -1.40 10.67
CA ARG A 50 4.04 -1.17 12.08
C ARG A 50 5.24 -0.80 12.93
#